data_AF-A0A5B8MK12-F1
#
_entry.id   AF-A0A5B8MK12-F1
#
_cell.length_a   1.000
_cell.length_b   1.000
_cell.length_c   1.000
_cell.angle_alpha   90.00
_cell.angle_beta   90.00
_cell.angle_gamma   90.00
#
_symmetry.space_group_name_H-M   'P 1'
#
loop_
_entity.id
_entity.type
_entity.pdbx_description
1 polymer ?
#
loop_
_entity_poly.entity_id
_entity_poly.type
_entity_poly.pdbx_seq_one_letter_code
_entity_poly.pdbx_strand_id
1 'polypeptide(L)'
;MDDPWAPSGSGVNGGITSGDMGAPGLQNATRSDLPAIMNGDFGKAFEQSFKEYAQRPENKALLEKHQKKEFKKAGRLARKAKYAEFQDKVLSADYDAQKNIAPYLENRVLRRIINTFCNDPNNDFSKWANNREVLKLLDSAKRMMDEGRLSEDEAEEMMYQIVSSPSMEWHHEWKLKTKQQVRLPTDQLLGALNEHLEERRKGNELYRDRKFQAALKQYERALGIVELVVGMSGYDQKEIDKNRISTYLNIAAVHLAQKNAGECVQFCSKAIDLDGENIKGLLRRAKGFTMRHEYESAKADLEKVKDLEPWNLEAEEDLRKLKKVAQRDREEQKRLYGGIFHQQ
;
A
#
# COMPACT_ATOMS: atom_id res chain seq x y z
N MET A 1 -7.77 16.36 39.67
CA MET A 1 -7.94 16.54 38.21
C MET A 1 -6.95 15.60 37.59
N ASP A 2 -7.46 14.48 37.06
CA ASP A 2 -6.62 13.47 36.43
C ASP A 2 -6.20 13.95 35.06
N ASP A 3 -4.89 13.92 34.78
CA ASP A 3 -4.34 14.21 33.47
C ASP A 3 -4.90 13.17 32.47
N PRO A 4 -5.70 13.58 31.46
CA PRO A 4 -6.29 12.66 30.49
C PRO A 4 -5.25 11.93 29.63
N TRP A 5 -3.97 12.28 29.76
CA TRP A 5 -2.83 11.73 29.01
C TRP A 5 -1.91 10.84 29.84
N ALA A 6 -2.16 10.64 31.14
CA ALA A 6 -1.30 9.84 32.01
C ALA A 6 -1.35 8.33 31.65
N PRO A 7 -0.22 7.68 31.28
CA PRO A 7 -0.20 6.25 31.05
C PRO A 7 -0.26 5.48 32.37
N SER A 8 -1.30 4.66 32.57
CA SER A 8 -1.38 3.71 33.68
C SER A 8 -0.52 2.47 33.43
N GLY A 9 0.42 2.20 34.35
CA GLY A 9 0.79 0.84 34.79
C GLY A 9 1.63 -0.07 33.88
N SER A 10 2.92 -0.20 34.25
CA SER A 10 3.72 -1.44 34.46
C SER A 10 3.71 -2.63 33.48
N GLY A 11 4.93 -3.07 33.11
CA GLY A 11 5.24 -4.51 32.95
C GLY A 11 5.41 -4.99 31.51
N VAL A 12 6.59 -4.75 30.94
CA VAL A 12 7.02 -5.32 29.65
C VAL A 12 7.64 -6.68 29.91
N ASN A 13 6.95 -7.78 29.59
CA ASN A 13 7.58 -9.02 29.14
C ASN A 13 6.54 -9.93 28.49
N GLY A 14 6.66 -10.09 27.18
CA GLY A 14 5.80 -11.01 26.44
C GLY A 14 6.47 -11.59 25.22
N GLY A 15 7.82 -11.57 25.15
CA GLY A 15 8.66 -12.25 24.17
C GLY A 15 8.76 -13.77 24.45
N ILE A 16 9.19 -14.57 23.48
CA ILE A 16 9.70 -15.93 23.77
C ILE A 16 10.96 -15.75 24.61
N THR A 17 10.93 -16.26 25.83
CA THR A 17 11.99 -16.06 26.81
C THR A 17 13.08 -17.12 26.68
N SER A 18 14.26 -16.85 27.25
CA SER A 18 15.30 -17.89 27.39
C SER A 18 14.78 -19.10 28.18
N GLY A 19 13.86 -18.89 29.12
CA GLY A 19 13.18 -19.94 29.87
C GLY A 19 12.28 -20.83 29.01
N ASP A 20 11.61 -20.27 28.01
CA ASP A 20 10.77 -21.04 27.07
C ASP A 20 11.62 -21.93 26.13
N MET A 21 12.91 -21.60 25.96
CA MET A 21 13.83 -22.26 25.04
C MET A 21 14.88 -23.13 25.75
N GLY A 22 14.90 -23.15 27.08
CA GLY A 22 15.90 -23.88 27.87
C GLY A 22 17.32 -23.29 27.80
N ALA A 23 17.46 -22.04 27.34
CA ALA A 23 18.75 -21.34 27.27
C ALA A 23 19.13 -20.77 28.65
N PRO A 24 20.42 -20.72 29.02
CA PRO A 24 20.85 -20.10 30.28
C PRO A 24 20.35 -18.66 30.32
N GLY A 25 19.55 -18.32 31.35
CA GLY A 25 18.98 -16.98 31.49
C GLY A 25 20.03 -15.95 31.92
N LEU A 26 19.85 -14.70 31.51
CA LEU A 26 20.66 -13.58 32.01
C LEU A 26 20.16 -13.18 33.40
N GLN A 27 20.95 -13.46 34.43
CA GLN A 27 20.70 -12.94 35.77
C GLN A 27 21.42 -11.58 35.92
N ASN A 28 20.72 -10.57 36.43
CA ASN A 28 21.24 -9.23 36.78
C ASN A 28 21.72 -8.32 35.64
N ALA A 29 21.30 -8.53 34.38
CA ALA A 29 21.61 -7.63 33.27
C ALA A 29 20.63 -6.43 33.20
N THR A 30 21.13 -5.23 32.94
CA THR A 30 20.32 -4.02 32.75
C THR A 30 20.05 -3.75 31.26
N ARG A 31 19.10 -2.86 30.95
CA ARG A 31 18.71 -2.56 29.55
C ARG A 31 19.87 -1.94 28.73
N SER A 32 20.81 -1.27 29.39
CA SER A 32 22.02 -0.72 28.76
C SER A 32 23.06 -1.79 28.38
N ASP A 33 23.01 -2.96 29.02
CA ASP A 33 23.96 -4.06 28.76
C ASP A 33 23.53 -4.92 27.56
N LEU A 34 22.25 -4.82 27.16
CA LEU A 34 21.64 -5.64 26.10
C LEU A 34 22.40 -5.60 24.76
N PRO A 35 22.86 -4.45 24.23
CA PRO A 35 23.58 -4.43 22.95
C PRO A 35 24.91 -5.18 23.02
N ALA A 36 25.65 -5.07 24.13
CA ALA A 36 26.92 -5.76 24.33
C ALA A 36 26.70 -7.28 24.50
N ILE A 37 25.66 -7.66 25.23
CA ILE A 37 25.30 -9.07 25.46
C ILE A 37 24.81 -9.74 24.17
N MET A 38 23.96 -9.06 23.39
CA MET A 38 23.43 -9.57 22.12
C MET A 38 24.51 -9.69 21.02
N ASN A 39 25.55 -8.85 21.08
CA ASN A 39 26.68 -8.93 20.14
C ASN A 39 27.78 -9.91 20.59
N GLY A 40 27.74 -10.37 21.84
CA GLY A 40 28.67 -11.36 22.39
C GLY A 40 28.27 -12.81 22.12
N ASP A 41 29.05 -13.75 22.67
CA ASP A 41 28.83 -15.18 22.49
C ASP A 41 27.48 -15.66 23.06
N PHE A 42 26.98 -14.98 24.08
CA PHE A 42 25.64 -15.22 24.63
C PHE A 42 24.53 -14.93 23.61
N GLY A 43 24.59 -13.78 22.94
CA GLY A 43 23.61 -13.41 21.92
C GLY A 43 23.61 -14.37 20.73
N LYS A 44 24.79 -14.81 20.30
CA LYS A 44 24.93 -15.84 19.25
C LYS A 44 24.36 -17.18 19.68
N ALA A 45 24.64 -17.62 20.91
CA ALA A 45 24.09 -18.86 21.47
C ALA A 45 22.57 -18.80 21.60
N PHE A 46 22.04 -17.68 22.07
CA PHE A 46 20.59 -17.43 22.14
C PHE A 46 19.94 -17.42 20.75
N GLU A 47 20.55 -16.76 19.78
CA GLU A 47 20.07 -16.75 18.39
C GLU A 47 20.03 -18.16 17.79
N GLN A 48 21.05 -18.97 18.07
CA GLN A 48 21.11 -20.36 17.63
C GLN A 48 20.01 -21.20 18.29
N SER A 49 19.86 -21.12 19.62
CA SER A 49 18.78 -21.81 20.33
C SER A 49 17.38 -21.36 19.87
N PHE A 50 17.21 -20.08 19.56
CA PHE A 50 15.96 -19.57 18.98
C PHE A 50 15.70 -20.11 17.57
N LYS A 51 16.72 -20.18 16.71
CA LYS A 51 16.60 -20.78 15.37
C LYS A 51 16.21 -22.25 15.46
N GLU A 52 16.86 -23.01 16.35
CA GLU A 52 16.53 -24.41 16.60
C GLU A 52 15.11 -24.56 17.14
N TYR A 53 14.70 -23.71 18.09
CA TYR A 53 13.34 -23.68 18.63
C TYR A 53 12.30 -23.35 17.54
N ALA A 54 12.62 -22.42 16.63
CA ALA A 54 11.73 -21.99 15.55
C ALA A 54 11.54 -23.04 14.44
N GLN A 55 12.52 -23.92 14.25
CA GLN A 55 12.47 -24.98 13.25
C GLN A 55 11.66 -26.20 13.70
N ARG A 56 11.35 -26.33 15.00
CA ARG A 56 10.57 -27.46 15.52
C ARG A 56 9.09 -27.33 15.11
N PRO A 57 8.50 -28.37 14.48
CA PRO A 57 7.10 -28.32 14.03
C PRO A 57 6.09 -28.03 15.15
N GLU A 58 6.36 -28.55 16.36
CA GLU A 58 5.55 -28.35 17.57
C GLU A 58 5.45 -26.88 18.03
N ASN A 59 6.46 -26.06 17.72
CA ASN A 59 6.52 -24.67 18.16
C ASN A 59 5.89 -23.68 17.16
N LYS A 60 5.56 -24.14 15.95
CA LYS A 60 5.05 -23.30 14.86
C LYS A 60 3.78 -22.53 15.25
N ALA A 61 2.82 -23.21 15.88
CA ALA A 61 1.56 -22.58 16.31
C ALA A 61 1.77 -21.51 17.40
N LEU A 62 2.73 -21.72 18.29
CA LEU A 62 3.07 -20.77 19.35
C LEU A 62 3.79 -19.53 18.77
N LEU A 63 4.72 -19.73 17.84
CA LEU A 63 5.40 -18.66 17.10
C LEU A 63 4.41 -17.79 16.33
N GLU A 64 3.46 -18.40 15.61
CA GLU A 64 2.42 -17.65 14.90
C GLU A 64 1.53 -16.84 15.85
N LYS A 65 1.16 -17.40 17.01
CA LYS A 65 0.39 -16.69 18.04
C LYS A 65 1.16 -15.50 18.61
N HIS A 66 2.47 -15.67 18.80
CA HIS A 66 3.37 -14.63 19.31
C HIS A 66 3.58 -13.50 18.29
N GLN A 67 3.92 -13.85 17.05
CA GLN A 67 4.04 -12.90 15.93
C GLN A 67 2.77 -12.06 15.76
N LYS A 68 1.59 -12.69 15.83
CA LYS A 68 0.30 -11.96 15.78
C LYS A 68 0.12 -10.97 16.93
N LYS A 69 0.62 -11.27 18.14
CA LYS A 69 0.55 -10.36 19.30
C LYS A 69 1.50 -9.19 19.13
N GLU A 70 2.74 -9.43 18.71
CA GLU A 70 3.72 -8.37 18.44
C GLU A 70 3.26 -7.45 17.29
N PHE A 71 2.70 -8.01 16.23
CA PHE A 71 2.11 -7.24 15.14
C PHE A 71 0.98 -6.31 15.62
N LYS A 72 0.09 -6.80 16.49
CA LYS A 72 -0.97 -5.98 17.11
C LYS A 72 -0.40 -4.86 17.98
N LYS A 73 0.72 -5.08 18.68
CA LYS A 73 1.38 -4.04 19.48
C LYS A 73 2.05 -2.98 18.59
N ALA A 74 2.77 -3.40 17.55
CA ALA A 74 3.40 -2.51 16.58
C ALA A 74 2.35 -1.63 15.87
N GLY A 75 1.23 -2.20 15.44
CA GLY A 75 0.11 -1.44 14.86
C GLY A 75 -0.50 -0.40 15.82
N ARG A 76 -0.53 -0.68 17.13
CA ARG A 76 -0.97 0.31 18.15
C ARG A 76 0.05 1.44 18.30
N LEU A 77 1.35 1.13 18.31
CA LEU A 77 2.43 2.12 18.36
C LEU A 77 2.46 3.02 17.13
N ALA A 78 2.31 2.46 15.93
CA ALA A 78 2.27 3.22 14.68
C ALA A 78 1.07 4.19 14.63
N ARG A 79 -0.10 3.76 15.11
CA ARG A 79 -1.28 4.64 15.24
C ARG A 79 -1.04 5.77 16.25
N LYS A 80 -0.37 5.48 17.37
CA LYS A 80 0.03 6.50 18.36
C LYS A 80 1.03 7.50 17.79
N ALA A 81 2.00 7.05 16.98
CA ALA A 81 2.97 7.92 16.33
C ALA A 81 2.32 8.85 15.30
N LYS A 82 1.44 8.33 14.43
CA LYS A 82 0.66 9.16 13.49
C LYS A 82 -0.25 10.16 14.21
N TYR A 83 -0.82 9.77 15.35
CA TYR A 83 -1.62 10.66 16.18
C TYR A 83 -0.79 11.79 16.81
N ALA A 84 0.45 11.49 17.23
CA ALA A 84 1.38 12.48 17.76
C ALA A 84 1.83 13.49 16.68
N GLU A 85 2.07 13.03 15.45
CA GLU A 85 2.42 13.90 14.32
C GLU A 85 1.26 14.84 13.93
N PHE A 86 0.03 14.32 13.92
CA PHE A 86 -1.17 15.14 13.72
C PHE A 86 -1.31 16.21 14.80
N GLN A 87 -1.10 15.83 16.06
CA GLN A 87 -1.17 16.73 17.21
C GLN A 87 -0.11 17.83 17.12
N ASP A 88 1.12 17.50 16.72
CA ASP A 88 2.21 18.47 16.52
C ASP A 88 1.85 19.52 15.45
N LYS A 89 1.32 19.07 14.31
CA LYS A 89 0.87 19.97 13.23
C LYS A 89 -0.25 20.91 13.67
N VAL A 90 -1.25 20.40 14.40
CA VAL A 90 -2.34 21.21 14.94
C VAL A 90 -1.81 22.25 15.94
N LEU A 91 -0.93 21.86 16.86
CA LEU A 91 -0.36 22.76 17.87
C LEU A 91 0.62 23.78 17.29
N SER A 92 1.23 23.48 16.14
CA SER A 92 2.10 24.41 15.40
C SER A 92 1.35 25.44 14.55
N ALA A 93 0.05 25.27 14.34
CA ALA A 93 -0.78 26.18 13.56
C ALA A 93 -1.13 27.47 14.32
N ASP A 94 -1.63 28.49 13.61
CA ASP A 94 -2.08 29.72 14.25
C ASP A 94 -3.29 29.51 15.18
N TYR A 95 -3.50 30.47 16.07
CA TYR A 95 -4.55 30.39 17.10
C TYR A 95 -5.96 30.25 16.51
N ASP A 96 -6.25 30.90 15.39
CA ASP A 96 -7.57 30.83 14.76
C ASP A 96 -7.80 29.46 14.12
N ALA A 97 -6.78 28.88 13.47
CA ALA A 97 -6.81 27.52 12.93
C ALA A 97 -7.06 26.48 14.04
N GLN A 98 -6.38 26.59 15.17
CA GLN A 98 -6.58 25.71 16.33
C GLN A 98 -8.01 25.83 16.90
N LYS A 99 -8.49 27.06 17.07
CA LYS A 99 -9.83 27.36 17.59
C LYS A 99 -10.92 26.83 16.66
N ASN A 100 -10.75 26.98 15.35
CA ASN A 100 -11.73 26.60 14.35
C ASN A 100 -11.94 25.08 14.26
N ILE A 101 -10.88 24.28 14.41
CA ILE A 101 -10.99 22.81 14.27
C ILE A 101 -11.35 22.08 15.57
N ALA A 102 -11.07 22.69 16.73
CA ALA A 102 -11.21 22.05 18.05
C ALA A 102 -12.57 21.36 18.28
N PRO A 103 -13.73 21.95 17.88
CA PRO A 103 -15.05 21.32 18.07
C PRO A 103 -15.25 19.99 17.34
N TYR A 104 -14.42 19.69 16.33
CA TYR A 104 -14.54 18.49 15.50
C TYR A 104 -13.56 17.39 15.91
N LEU A 105 -12.53 17.73 16.69
CA LEU A 105 -11.47 16.79 17.06
C LEU A 105 -11.94 15.70 18.01
N GLU A 106 -13.06 15.88 18.72
CA GLU A 106 -13.63 14.85 19.60
C GLU A 106 -14.24 13.70 18.79
N ASN A 107 -14.78 13.98 17.60
CA ASN A 107 -15.37 12.97 16.72
C ASN A 107 -14.27 12.25 15.91
N ARG A 108 -14.31 10.91 15.88
CA ARG A 108 -13.28 10.10 15.21
C ARG A 108 -13.23 10.31 13.70
N VAL A 109 -14.38 10.45 13.04
CA VAL A 109 -14.49 10.62 11.59
C VAL A 109 -14.03 12.00 11.17
N LEU A 110 -14.53 13.04 11.84
CA LEU A 110 -14.15 14.43 11.53
C LEU A 110 -12.67 14.67 11.81
N ARG A 111 -12.13 14.13 12.90
CA ARG A 111 -10.69 14.16 13.18
C ARG A 111 -9.86 13.50 12.08
N ARG A 112 -10.33 12.36 11.54
CA ARG A 112 -9.66 11.67 10.44
C ARG A 112 -9.67 12.51 9.16
N ILE A 113 -10.76 13.21 8.90
CA ILE A 113 -10.89 14.16 7.77
C ILE A 113 -9.97 15.37 7.97
N ILE A 114 -9.94 15.97 9.15
CA ILE A 114 -9.05 17.11 9.44
C ILE A 114 -7.59 16.72 9.31
N ASN A 115 -7.23 15.49 9.71
CA ASN A 115 -5.89 14.96 9.48
C ASN A 115 -5.52 14.86 7.99
N THR A 116 -6.50 14.82 7.08
CA THR A 116 -6.20 14.90 5.63
C THR A 116 -5.76 16.29 5.18
N PHE A 117 -6.18 17.35 5.88
CA PHE A 117 -5.79 18.73 5.57
C PHE A 117 -4.32 18.99 5.91
N CYS A 118 -3.77 18.23 6.86
CA CYS A 118 -2.35 18.23 7.19
C CYS A 118 -1.45 17.69 6.07
N ASN A 119 -2.02 17.24 4.95
CA ASN A 119 -1.30 16.71 3.80
C ASN A 119 -1.13 17.75 2.67
N ASP A 120 -1.44 19.03 2.94
CA ASP A 120 -1.23 20.12 1.99
C ASP A 120 0.23 20.14 1.48
N PRO A 121 0.48 20.31 0.16
CA PRO A 121 1.83 20.31 -0.41
C PRO A 121 2.77 21.38 0.17
N ASN A 122 2.22 22.49 0.65
CA ASN A 122 2.96 23.57 1.29
C ASN A 122 2.98 23.41 2.83
N ASN A 123 2.42 22.31 3.34
CA ASN A 123 2.19 22.02 4.75
C ASN A 123 1.43 23.16 5.46
N ASP A 124 0.59 23.89 4.71
CA ASP A 124 -0.19 25.02 5.22
C ASP A 124 -1.53 24.51 5.76
N PHE A 125 -1.47 23.93 6.97
CA PHE A 125 -2.66 23.46 7.67
C PHE A 125 -3.65 24.60 7.97
N SER A 126 -3.11 25.79 8.28
CA SER A 126 -3.88 26.99 8.58
C SER A 126 -4.79 27.43 7.44
N LYS A 127 -4.33 27.33 6.18
CA LYS A 127 -5.15 27.58 4.98
C LYS A 127 -6.47 26.80 5.00
N TRP A 128 -6.42 25.52 5.38
CA TRP A 128 -7.58 24.64 5.39
C TRP A 128 -8.42 24.79 6.65
N ALA A 129 -7.77 24.90 7.81
CA ALA A 129 -8.41 25.08 9.10
C ALA A 129 -9.19 26.40 9.22
N ASN A 130 -8.80 27.43 8.46
CA ASN A 130 -9.47 28.73 8.39
C ASN A 130 -10.44 28.87 7.20
N ASN A 131 -10.58 27.83 6.37
CA ASN A 131 -11.44 27.90 5.19
C ASN A 131 -12.92 27.81 5.60
N ARG A 132 -13.67 28.88 5.34
CA ARG A 132 -15.09 29.01 5.73
C ARG A 132 -15.99 27.91 5.16
N GLU A 133 -15.73 27.44 3.95
CA GLU A 133 -16.56 26.39 3.33
C GLU A 133 -16.24 25.00 3.89
N VAL A 134 -14.97 24.75 4.22
CA VAL A 134 -14.55 23.53 4.94
C VAL A 134 -15.19 23.48 6.32
N LEU A 135 -15.19 24.60 7.04
CA LEU A 135 -15.82 24.68 8.37
C LEU A 135 -17.34 24.50 8.31
N LYS A 136 -18.03 25.09 7.32
CA LYS A 136 -19.47 24.85 7.10
C LYS A 136 -19.76 23.37 6.83
N LEU A 137 -18.90 22.71 6.06
CA LEU A 137 -19.04 21.29 5.75
C LEU A 137 -18.85 20.43 7.01
N LEU A 138 -17.81 20.72 7.81
CA LEU A 138 -17.56 20.04 9.08
C LEU A 138 -18.70 20.27 10.09
N ASP A 139 -19.23 21.49 10.19
CA ASP A 139 -20.41 21.81 11.02
C ASP A 139 -21.65 21.04 10.57
N SER A 140 -21.90 20.99 9.26
CA SER A 140 -23.06 20.29 8.72
C SER A 140 -22.97 18.78 9.00
N ALA A 141 -21.79 18.18 8.77
CA ALA A 141 -21.52 16.77 9.06
C ALA A 141 -21.66 16.49 10.56
N LYS A 142 -21.05 17.31 11.42
CA LYS A 142 -21.14 17.19 12.88
C LYS A 142 -22.59 17.24 13.34
N ARG A 143 -23.37 18.22 12.86
CA ARG A 143 -24.78 18.39 13.24
C ARG A 143 -25.63 17.19 12.84
N MET A 144 -25.43 16.66 11.62
CA MET A 144 -26.17 15.49 11.16
C MET A 144 -25.82 14.22 11.94
N MET A 145 -24.57 14.07 12.36
CA MET A 145 -24.14 12.97 13.23
C MET A 145 -24.68 13.11 14.66
N ASP A 146 -24.64 14.31 15.24
CA ASP A 146 -25.18 14.60 16.58
C ASP A 146 -26.71 14.39 16.64
N GLU A 147 -27.42 14.69 15.54
CA GLU A 147 -28.85 14.42 15.36
C GLU A 147 -29.16 12.93 15.09
N GLY A 148 -28.14 12.06 14.96
CA GLY A 148 -28.30 10.63 14.66
C GLY A 148 -28.82 10.34 13.25
N ARG A 149 -28.78 11.32 12.34
CA ARG A 149 -29.29 11.22 10.96
C ARG A 149 -28.27 10.66 9.98
N LEU A 150 -27.03 10.52 10.42
CA LEU A 150 -25.91 10.05 9.62
C LEU A 150 -24.99 9.21 10.50
N SER A 151 -24.70 7.98 10.07
CA SER A 151 -23.67 7.16 10.74
C SER A 151 -22.26 7.65 10.41
N GLU A 152 -21.28 7.22 11.22
CA GLU A 152 -19.87 7.54 11.00
C GLU A 152 -19.38 7.13 9.59
N ASP A 153 -19.80 5.96 9.10
CA ASP A 153 -19.40 5.44 7.78
C ASP A 153 -20.08 6.21 6.64
N GLU A 154 -21.34 6.61 6.79
CA GLU A 154 -22.05 7.42 5.80
C GLU A 154 -21.54 8.86 5.76
N ALA A 155 -21.07 9.40 6.89
CA ALA A 155 -20.39 10.69 6.95
C ALA A 155 -19.05 10.65 6.21
N GLU A 156 -18.27 9.58 6.35
CA GLU A 156 -17.02 9.40 5.61
C GLU A 156 -17.27 9.38 4.09
N GLU A 157 -18.26 8.62 3.62
CA GLU A 157 -18.61 8.54 2.20
C GLU A 157 -19.15 9.88 1.66
N MET A 158 -20.06 10.52 2.38
CA MET A 158 -20.63 11.82 1.97
C MET A 158 -19.54 12.88 1.82
N MET A 159 -18.62 12.95 2.78
CA MET A 159 -17.50 13.90 2.75
C MET A 159 -16.56 13.61 1.59
N TYR A 160 -16.25 12.33 1.33
CA TYR A 160 -15.45 11.94 0.18
C TYR A 160 -16.12 12.33 -1.15
N GLN A 161 -17.43 12.13 -1.29
CA GLN A 161 -18.19 12.47 -2.51
C GLN A 161 -18.25 13.98 -2.74
N ILE A 162 -18.49 14.78 -1.71
CA ILE A 162 -18.55 16.24 -1.81
C ILE A 162 -17.20 16.81 -2.25
N VAL A 163 -16.13 16.34 -1.61
CA VAL A 163 -14.78 16.84 -1.86
C VAL A 163 -14.22 16.31 -3.20
N SER A 164 -14.62 15.12 -3.61
CA SER A 164 -14.31 14.52 -4.91
C SER A 164 -15.24 14.97 -6.04
N SER A 165 -16.21 15.87 -5.78
CA SER A 165 -17.16 16.31 -6.80
C SER A 165 -16.54 17.32 -7.78
N PRO A 166 -16.61 17.10 -9.10
CA PRO A 166 -16.16 18.04 -10.12
C PRO A 166 -16.90 19.39 -10.14
N SER A 167 -18.07 19.46 -9.50
CA SER A 167 -18.87 20.69 -9.40
C SER A 167 -18.34 21.69 -8.38
N MET A 168 -17.36 21.32 -7.55
CA MET A 168 -16.82 22.18 -6.50
C MET A 168 -15.62 22.97 -7.05
N GLU A 169 -15.58 24.29 -6.85
CA GLU A 169 -14.54 25.19 -7.41
C GLU A 169 -13.10 24.71 -7.11
N TRP A 170 -12.87 24.13 -5.94
CA TRP A 170 -11.56 23.73 -5.41
C TRP A 170 -11.21 22.25 -5.67
N HIS A 171 -12.05 21.52 -6.42
CA HIS A 171 -11.89 20.09 -6.69
C HIS A 171 -10.53 19.71 -7.29
N HIS A 172 -9.91 20.62 -8.05
CA HIS A 172 -8.63 20.41 -8.69
C HIS A 172 -7.44 20.44 -7.71
N GLU A 173 -7.52 21.21 -6.62
CA GLU A 173 -6.50 21.21 -5.56
C GLU A 173 -6.51 19.90 -4.76
N TRP A 174 -7.68 19.30 -4.59
CA TRP A 174 -7.88 17.99 -3.95
C TRP A 174 -7.54 16.77 -4.82
N LYS A 175 -7.45 16.96 -6.15
CA LYS A 175 -7.03 15.91 -7.10
C LYS A 175 -5.56 15.56 -7.03
N LEU A 176 -4.74 16.35 -6.34
CA LEU A 176 -3.41 15.93 -5.97
C LEU A 176 -3.56 14.77 -4.98
N LYS A 177 -3.54 13.53 -5.51
CA LYS A 177 -3.21 12.36 -4.69
C LYS A 177 -1.95 12.74 -3.94
N THR A 178 -2.07 12.97 -2.64
CA THR A 178 -0.97 13.26 -1.75
C THR A 178 -0.09 12.02 -1.70
N LYS A 179 0.85 11.95 -2.65
CA LYS A 179 1.99 11.02 -2.64
C LYS A 179 2.96 11.46 -1.55
N GLN A 180 2.49 11.67 -0.32
CA GLN A 180 3.38 11.98 0.79
C GLN A 180 4.07 10.67 1.15
N GLN A 181 5.28 10.51 0.62
CA GLN A 181 6.09 9.36 0.90
C GLN A 181 6.86 9.63 2.19
N VAL A 182 6.63 8.81 3.21
CA VAL A 182 7.27 8.90 4.52
C VAL A 182 8.61 8.17 4.45
N ARG A 183 9.70 8.83 4.84
CA ARG A 183 10.98 8.16 5.07
C ARG A 183 10.91 7.44 6.41
N LEU A 184 10.90 6.11 6.37
CA LEU A 184 10.78 5.29 7.58
C LEU A 184 12.15 4.76 8.02
N PRO A 185 12.45 4.82 9.33
CA PRO A 185 13.49 3.99 9.95
C PRO A 185 13.39 2.51 9.52
N THR A 186 14.52 1.82 9.37
CA THR A 186 14.57 0.47 8.76
C THR A 186 13.71 -0.55 9.51
N ASP A 187 13.57 -0.41 10.83
CA ASP A 187 12.68 -1.22 11.67
C ASP A 187 11.19 -0.98 11.37
N GLN A 188 10.80 0.26 11.09
CA GLN A 188 9.43 0.64 10.71
C GLN A 188 9.11 0.25 9.26
N LEU A 189 10.12 0.29 8.38
CA LEU A 189 10.01 -0.20 7.00
C LEU A 189 9.68 -1.70 6.97
N LEU A 190 10.36 -2.51 7.79
CA LEU A 190 10.05 -3.95 7.91
C LEU A 190 8.59 -4.18 8.33
N GLY A 191 8.09 -3.37 9.27
CA GLY A 191 6.68 -3.40 9.67
C GLY A 191 5.72 -3.09 8.51
N ALA A 192 5.98 -2.02 7.78
CA ALA A 192 5.18 -1.61 6.63
C ALA A 192 5.21 -2.66 5.50
N LEU A 193 6.40 -3.21 5.19
CA LEU A 193 6.54 -4.24 4.17
C LEU A 193 5.84 -5.55 4.57
N ASN A 194 5.83 -5.91 5.86
CA ASN A 194 5.08 -7.07 6.32
C ASN A 194 3.56 -6.85 6.21
N GLU A 195 3.04 -5.67 6.56
CA GLU A 195 1.62 -5.33 6.38
C GLU A 195 1.23 -5.37 4.89
N HIS A 196 2.09 -4.80 4.03
CA HIS A 196 1.94 -4.88 2.58
C HIS A 196 1.85 -6.33 2.09
N LEU A 197 2.76 -7.20 2.54
CA LEU A 197 2.79 -8.60 2.14
C LEU A 197 1.52 -9.34 2.55
N GLU A 198 0.98 -9.07 3.74
CA GLU A 198 -0.27 -9.67 4.22
C GLU A 198 -1.48 -9.22 3.39
N GLU A 199 -1.61 -7.92 3.09
CA GLU A 199 -2.68 -7.44 2.20
C GLU A 199 -2.55 -8.01 0.78
N ARG A 200 -1.32 -8.07 0.25
CA ARG A 200 -1.05 -8.70 -1.05
C ARG A 200 -1.37 -10.19 -1.04
N ARG A 201 -1.10 -10.92 0.05
CA ARG A 201 -1.42 -12.35 0.19
C ARG A 201 -2.93 -12.59 0.20
N LYS A 202 -3.70 -11.77 0.93
CA LYS A 202 -5.17 -11.80 0.89
C LYS A 202 -5.69 -11.53 -0.52
N GLY A 203 -5.09 -10.55 -1.22
CA GLY A 203 -5.39 -10.30 -2.62
C GLY A 203 -5.12 -11.52 -3.52
N ASN A 204 -4.00 -12.22 -3.33
CA ASN A 204 -3.68 -13.43 -4.08
C ASN A 204 -4.66 -14.59 -3.81
N GLU A 205 -5.14 -14.73 -2.57
CA GLU A 205 -6.19 -15.70 -2.22
C GLU A 205 -7.50 -15.37 -2.94
N LEU A 206 -7.96 -14.13 -2.85
CA LEU A 206 -9.17 -13.68 -3.54
C LEU A 206 -9.06 -13.80 -5.06
N TYR A 207 -7.87 -13.56 -5.63
CA TYR A 207 -7.61 -13.75 -7.05
C TYR A 207 -7.73 -15.23 -7.46
N ARG A 208 -7.18 -16.15 -6.66
CA ARG A 208 -7.32 -17.61 -6.90
C ARG A 208 -8.78 -18.04 -6.85
N ASP A 209 -9.56 -17.46 -5.94
CA ASP A 209 -11.01 -17.66 -5.84
C ASP A 209 -11.83 -16.94 -6.93
N ARG A 210 -11.18 -16.27 -7.89
CA ARG A 210 -11.79 -15.44 -8.95
C ARG A 210 -12.66 -14.29 -8.43
N LYS A 211 -12.48 -13.88 -7.17
CA LYS A 211 -13.15 -12.72 -6.55
C LYS A 211 -12.40 -11.43 -6.91
N PHE A 212 -12.40 -11.08 -8.19
CA PHE A 212 -11.54 -10.04 -8.76
C PHE A 212 -11.71 -8.66 -8.12
N GLN A 213 -12.95 -8.20 -7.88
CA GLN A 213 -13.18 -6.88 -7.26
C GLN A 213 -12.68 -6.82 -5.82
N ALA A 214 -12.86 -7.90 -5.05
CA ALA A 214 -12.32 -7.97 -3.70
C ALA A 214 -10.78 -8.05 -3.72
N ALA A 215 -10.20 -8.78 -4.68
CA ALA A 215 -8.75 -8.85 -4.86
C ALA A 215 -8.15 -7.46 -5.17
N LEU A 216 -8.78 -6.68 -6.07
CA LEU A 216 -8.36 -5.30 -6.37
C LEU A 216 -8.34 -4.44 -5.12
N LYS A 217 -9.41 -4.44 -4.32
CA LYS A 217 -9.45 -3.67 -3.05
C LYS A 217 -8.28 -4.02 -2.11
N GLN A 218 -7.90 -5.29 -2.03
CA GLN A 218 -6.78 -5.71 -1.20
C GLN A 218 -5.43 -5.31 -1.80
N TYR A 219 -5.26 -5.39 -3.13
CA TYR A 219 -4.06 -4.91 -3.79
C TYR A 219 -3.92 -3.39 -3.73
N GLU A 220 -5.02 -2.62 -3.80
CA GLU A 220 -5.02 -1.17 -3.62
C GLU A 220 -4.58 -0.79 -2.20
N ARG A 221 -5.03 -1.51 -1.18
CA ARG A 221 -4.54 -1.34 0.20
C ARG A 221 -3.05 -1.66 0.31
N ALA A 222 -2.61 -2.77 -0.26
CA ALA A 222 -1.20 -3.14 -0.29
C ALA A 222 -0.36 -2.07 -1.01
N LEU A 223 -0.83 -1.58 -2.15
CA LEU A 223 -0.18 -0.55 -2.94
C LEU A 223 -0.08 0.77 -2.16
N GLY A 224 -1.16 1.17 -1.48
CA GLY A 224 -1.17 2.35 -0.62
C GLY A 224 -0.05 2.33 0.42
N ILE A 225 0.26 1.16 1.01
CA ILE A 225 1.36 1.04 1.98
C ILE A 225 2.72 1.33 1.33
N VAL A 226 3.03 0.72 0.18
CA VAL A 226 4.35 0.89 -0.47
C VAL A 226 4.48 2.18 -1.27
N GLU A 227 3.38 2.85 -1.61
CA GLU A 227 3.40 4.21 -2.18
C GLU A 227 3.64 5.27 -1.11
N LEU A 228 3.31 4.97 0.16
CA LEU A 228 3.50 5.87 1.31
C LEU A 228 4.89 5.79 1.94
N VAL A 229 5.80 4.93 1.45
CA VAL A 229 7.12 4.72 2.08
C VAL A 229 8.27 4.98 1.11
N VAL A 230 9.30 5.67 1.60
CA VAL A 230 10.61 5.85 0.93
C VAL A 230 11.69 5.16 1.76
N GLY A 231 12.60 4.47 1.08
CA GLY A 231 13.76 3.88 1.71
C GLY A 231 14.75 4.93 2.21
N MET A 232 15.38 4.69 3.36
CA MET A 232 16.47 5.55 3.85
C MET A 232 17.80 5.26 3.18
N SER A 233 17.92 4.11 2.53
CA SER A 233 19.08 3.69 1.75
C SER A 233 18.65 3.21 0.37
N GLY A 234 19.62 3.11 -0.55
CA GLY A 234 19.37 2.52 -1.87
C GLY A 234 18.94 1.05 -1.80
N TYR A 235 19.33 0.31 -0.75
CA TYR A 235 18.87 -1.05 -0.52
C TYR A 235 17.40 -1.10 -0.11
N ASP A 236 17.02 -0.26 0.85
CA ASP A 236 15.63 -0.14 1.32
C ASP A 236 14.69 0.28 0.18
N GLN A 237 15.12 1.23 -0.64
CA GLN A 237 14.33 1.69 -1.78
C GLN A 237 14.13 0.58 -2.80
N LYS A 238 15.17 -0.22 -3.09
CA LYS A 238 15.06 -1.38 -3.97
C LYS A 238 14.07 -2.42 -3.45
N GLU A 239 14.05 -2.69 -2.14
CA GLU A 239 13.08 -3.62 -1.55
C GLU A 239 11.65 -3.09 -1.62
N ILE A 240 11.44 -1.78 -1.41
CA ILE A 240 10.12 -1.15 -1.61
C ILE A 240 9.69 -1.26 -3.06
N ASP A 241 10.58 -0.95 -4.01
CA ASP A 241 10.27 -0.96 -5.44
C ASP A 241 9.95 -2.39 -5.92
N LYS A 242 10.67 -3.43 -5.46
CA LYS A 242 10.33 -4.84 -5.72
C LYS A 242 8.91 -5.20 -5.27
N ASN A 243 8.50 -4.74 -4.09
CA ASN A 243 7.15 -4.97 -3.56
C ASN A 243 6.08 -4.18 -4.33
N ARG A 244 6.41 -2.95 -4.73
CA ARG A 244 5.56 -2.10 -5.59
C ARG A 244 5.34 -2.73 -6.96
N ILE A 245 6.42 -3.16 -7.63
CA ILE A 245 6.38 -3.93 -8.88
C ILE A 245 5.48 -5.15 -8.73
N SER A 246 5.71 -5.97 -7.70
CA SER A 246 4.93 -7.19 -7.47
C SER A 246 3.42 -6.90 -7.35
N THR A 247 3.05 -5.78 -6.75
CA THR A 247 1.65 -5.38 -6.55
C THR A 247 1.02 -4.81 -7.80
N TYR A 248 1.74 -3.95 -8.54
CA TYR A 248 1.29 -3.49 -9.85
C TYR A 248 1.04 -4.65 -10.81
N LEU A 249 1.95 -5.63 -10.85
CA LEU A 249 1.77 -6.81 -11.68
C LEU A 249 0.56 -7.65 -11.26
N ASN A 250 0.30 -7.77 -9.95
CA ASN A 250 -0.90 -8.46 -9.44
C ASN A 250 -2.20 -7.75 -9.84
N ILE A 251 -2.24 -6.42 -9.75
CA ILE A 251 -3.37 -5.61 -10.23
C ILE A 251 -3.55 -5.80 -11.74
N ALA A 252 -2.46 -5.73 -12.51
CA ALA A 252 -2.50 -5.97 -13.95
C ALA A 252 -3.02 -7.37 -14.31
N ALA A 253 -2.67 -8.40 -13.52
CA ALA A 253 -3.19 -9.75 -13.71
C ALA A 253 -4.71 -9.82 -13.51
N VAL A 254 -5.27 -9.08 -12.54
CA VAL A 254 -6.72 -8.97 -12.36
C VAL A 254 -7.37 -8.33 -13.58
N HIS A 255 -6.85 -7.20 -14.03
CA HIS A 255 -7.39 -6.52 -15.21
C HIS A 255 -7.28 -7.38 -16.48
N LEU A 256 -6.17 -8.10 -16.65
CA LEU A 256 -6.01 -9.03 -17.76
C LEU A 256 -7.05 -10.16 -17.70
N ALA A 257 -7.29 -10.74 -16.52
CA ALA A 257 -8.32 -11.78 -16.33
C ALA A 257 -9.74 -11.25 -16.60
N GLN A 258 -10.01 -9.98 -16.30
CA GLN A 258 -11.26 -9.29 -16.57
C GLN A 258 -11.37 -8.71 -18.00
N LYS A 259 -10.35 -8.93 -18.85
CA LYS A 259 -10.25 -8.36 -20.20
C LYS A 259 -10.20 -6.82 -20.27
N ASN A 260 -9.84 -6.18 -19.17
CA ASN A 260 -9.61 -4.74 -19.07
C ASN A 260 -8.20 -4.39 -19.56
N ALA A 261 -7.98 -4.47 -20.88
CA ALA A 261 -6.64 -4.35 -21.47
C ALA A 261 -5.96 -3.00 -21.21
N GLY A 262 -6.72 -1.90 -21.15
CA GLY A 262 -6.19 -0.56 -20.88
C GLY A 262 -5.50 -0.46 -19.52
N GLU A 263 -6.22 -0.85 -18.45
CA GLU A 263 -5.70 -0.87 -17.09
C GLU A 263 -4.53 -1.86 -16.94
N CYS A 264 -4.63 -3.04 -17.56
CA CYS A 264 -3.53 -4.00 -17.58
C CYS A 264 -2.23 -3.38 -18.11
N VAL A 265 -2.30 -2.71 -19.27
CA VAL A 265 -1.14 -2.04 -19.88
C VAL A 265 -0.61 -0.94 -18.94
N GLN A 266 -1.50 -0.12 -18.38
CA GLN A 266 -1.10 0.98 -17.49
C GLN A 266 -0.34 0.48 -16.25
N PHE A 267 -0.85 -0.54 -15.57
CA PHE A 267 -0.19 -1.09 -14.38
C PHE A 267 1.09 -1.87 -14.72
N CYS A 268 1.15 -2.57 -15.85
CA CYS A 268 2.40 -3.17 -16.30
C CYS A 268 3.46 -2.11 -16.64
N SER A 269 3.07 -1.00 -17.28
CA SER A 269 4.01 0.09 -17.57
C SER A 269 4.59 0.69 -16.29
N LYS A 270 3.76 0.95 -15.26
CA LYS A 270 4.27 1.41 -13.95
C LYS A 270 5.27 0.44 -13.31
N ALA A 271 5.08 -0.87 -13.50
CA ALA A 271 6.03 -1.87 -13.03
C ALA A 271 7.34 -1.84 -13.83
N ILE A 272 7.25 -1.68 -15.16
CA ILE A 272 8.40 -1.63 -16.08
C ILE A 272 9.19 -0.32 -15.93
N ASP A 273 8.53 0.79 -15.58
CA ASP A 273 9.19 2.06 -15.28
C ASP A 273 10.13 1.95 -14.05
N LEU A 274 9.85 1.02 -13.14
CA LEU A 274 10.69 0.71 -11.97
C LEU A 274 11.74 -0.37 -12.27
N ASP A 275 11.37 -1.36 -13.09
CA ASP A 275 12.23 -2.47 -13.50
C ASP A 275 11.99 -2.80 -14.97
N GLY A 276 12.83 -2.20 -15.83
CA GLY A 276 12.71 -2.31 -17.28
C GLY A 276 12.87 -3.74 -17.82
N GLU A 277 13.47 -4.64 -17.04
CA GLU A 277 13.76 -6.03 -17.41
C GLU A 277 12.78 -7.02 -16.79
N ASN A 278 11.68 -6.53 -16.20
CA ASN A 278 10.71 -7.39 -15.55
C ASN A 278 9.95 -8.28 -16.56
N ILE A 279 10.36 -9.54 -16.71
CA ILE A 279 9.80 -10.52 -17.64
C ILE A 279 8.27 -10.65 -17.49
N LYS A 280 7.76 -10.73 -16.26
CA LYS A 280 6.31 -10.86 -16.00
C LYS A 280 5.53 -9.61 -16.43
N GLY A 281 6.11 -8.43 -16.23
CA GLY A 281 5.56 -7.16 -16.71
C GLY A 281 5.48 -7.12 -18.22
N LEU A 282 6.59 -7.43 -18.90
CA LEU A 282 6.67 -7.44 -20.36
C LEU A 282 5.67 -8.43 -20.98
N LEU A 283 5.61 -9.67 -20.48
CA LEU A 283 4.67 -10.69 -20.99
C LEU A 283 3.21 -10.26 -20.81
N ARG A 284 2.83 -9.72 -19.64
CA ARG A 284 1.45 -9.28 -19.38
C ARG A 284 1.09 -8.04 -20.19
N ARG A 285 2.02 -7.09 -20.35
CA ARG A 285 1.80 -5.89 -21.16
C ARG A 285 1.64 -6.24 -22.64
N ALA A 286 2.45 -7.17 -23.16
CA ALA A 286 2.30 -7.69 -24.51
C ALA A 286 0.91 -8.32 -24.76
N LYS A 287 0.38 -9.08 -23.79
CA LYS A 287 -0.99 -9.60 -23.85
C LYS A 287 -2.03 -8.47 -23.88
N GLY A 288 -1.86 -7.45 -23.04
CA GLY A 288 -2.70 -6.25 -23.05
C GLY A 288 -2.68 -5.50 -24.38
N PHE A 289 -1.49 -5.27 -24.96
CA PHE A 289 -1.33 -4.67 -26.28
C PHE A 289 -1.97 -5.50 -27.39
N THR A 290 -1.81 -6.83 -27.35
CA THR A 290 -2.45 -7.74 -28.30
C THR A 290 -3.97 -7.61 -28.27
N MET A 291 -4.56 -7.51 -27.08
CA MET A 291 -6.01 -7.29 -26.90
C MET A 291 -6.49 -5.92 -27.41
N ARG A 292 -5.59 -4.93 -27.47
CA ARG A 292 -5.86 -3.58 -27.99
C ARG A 292 -5.54 -3.44 -29.48
N HIS A 293 -5.16 -4.52 -30.16
CA HIS A 293 -4.71 -4.50 -31.55
C HIS A 293 -3.43 -3.67 -31.78
N GLU A 294 -2.64 -3.44 -30.73
CA GLU A 294 -1.38 -2.69 -30.76
C GLU A 294 -0.20 -3.67 -30.97
N TYR A 295 -0.16 -4.34 -32.13
CA TYR A 295 0.70 -5.51 -32.33
C TYR A 295 2.20 -5.22 -32.33
N GLU A 296 2.64 -4.06 -32.83
CA GLU A 296 4.07 -3.70 -32.83
C GLU A 296 4.58 -3.49 -31.40
N SER A 297 3.80 -2.83 -30.54
CA SER A 297 4.11 -2.69 -29.12
C SER A 297 4.16 -4.03 -28.40
N ALA A 298 3.20 -4.93 -28.70
CA ALA A 298 3.19 -6.28 -28.16
C ALA A 298 4.44 -7.09 -28.59
N LYS A 299 4.81 -6.98 -29.86
CA LYS A 299 5.97 -7.66 -30.43
C LYS A 299 7.27 -7.16 -29.78
N ALA A 300 7.43 -5.85 -29.62
CA ALA A 300 8.61 -5.27 -28.98
C ALA A 300 8.80 -5.77 -27.55
N ASP A 301 7.74 -5.85 -26.75
CA ASP A 301 7.80 -6.40 -25.39
C ASP A 301 8.21 -7.88 -25.39
N LEU A 302 7.69 -8.69 -26.33
CA LEU A 302 8.01 -10.12 -26.43
C LEU A 302 9.43 -10.38 -26.96
N GLU A 303 9.91 -9.56 -27.90
CA GLU A 303 11.30 -9.62 -28.38
C GLU A 303 12.27 -9.27 -27.25
N LYS A 304 11.96 -8.24 -26.46
CA LYS A 304 12.75 -7.91 -25.26
C LYS A 304 12.79 -9.08 -24.26
N VAL A 305 11.68 -9.80 -24.06
CA VAL A 305 11.69 -11.01 -23.23
C VAL A 305 12.59 -12.09 -23.82
N LYS A 306 12.63 -12.25 -25.15
CA LYS A 306 13.53 -13.21 -25.81
C LYS A 306 15.00 -12.80 -25.71
N ASP A 307 15.30 -11.51 -25.70
CA ASP A 307 16.68 -11.03 -25.48
C ASP A 307 17.16 -11.33 -24.06
N LEU A 308 16.28 -11.18 -23.06
CA LEU A 308 16.58 -11.45 -21.65
C LEU A 308 16.54 -12.96 -21.31
N GLU A 309 15.58 -13.69 -21.85
CA GLU A 309 15.35 -15.12 -21.66
C GLU A 309 15.07 -15.82 -23.01
N PRO A 310 16.12 -16.22 -23.77
CA PRO A 310 15.95 -16.81 -25.10
C PRO A 310 15.03 -18.05 -25.12
N TRP A 311 15.07 -18.84 -24.06
CA TRP A 311 14.33 -20.08 -23.88
C TRP A 311 12.94 -19.90 -23.25
N ASN A 312 12.45 -18.67 -23.10
CA ASN A 312 11.14 -18.43 -22.52
C ASN A 312 10.03 -18.98 -23.45
N LEU A 313 9.38 -20.07 -23.03
CA LEU A 313 8.33 -20.76 -23.78
C LEU A 313 7.06 -19.91 -23.91
N GLU A 314 6.70 -19.17 -22.85
CA GLU A 314 5.52 -18.31 -22.84
C GLU A 314 5.65 -17.20 -23.90
N ALA A 315 6.82 -16.56 -24.01
CA ALA A 315 7.11 -15.56 -25.02
C ALA A 315 7.01 -16.11 -26.45
N GLU A 316 7.48 -17.34 -26.67
CA GLU A 316 7.39 -17.99 -27.98
C GLU A 316 5.95 -18.28 -28.39
N GLU A 317 5.16 -18.81 -27.45
CA GLU A 317 3.74 -19.05 -27.68
C GLU A 317 2.98 -17.75 -27.94
N ASP A 318 3.25 -16.71 -27.17
CA ASP A 318 2.59 -15.42 -27.30
C ASP A 318 2.98 -14.72 -28.61
N LEU A 319 4.23 -14.83 -29.07
CA LEU A 319 4.64 -14.37 -30.41
C LEU A 319 3.89 -15.11 -31.52
N ARG A 320 3.71 -16.43 -31.38
CA ARG A 320 2.97 -17.24 -32.35
C ARG A 320 1.49 -16.83 -32.39
N LYS A 321 0.87 -16.60 -31.23
CA LYS A 321 -0.52 -16.11 -31.12
C LYS A 321 -0.65 -14.70 -31.71
N LEU A 322 0.27 -13.80 -31.38
CA LEU A 322 0.32 -12.43 -31.88
C LEU A 322 0.35 -12.40 -33.41
N LYS A 323 1.24 -13.16 -34.04
CA LYS A 323 1.33 -13.25 -35.51
C LYS A 323 0.03 -13.70 -36.16
N LYS A 324 -0.63 -14.71 -35.58
CA LYS A 324 -1.93 -15.21 -36.09
C LYS A 324 -3.03 -14.16 -35.98
N VAL A 325 -3.13 -13.48 -34.84
CA VAL A 325 -4.16 -12.44 -34.62
C VAL A 325 -3.91 -11.24 -35.53
N ALA A 326 -2.66 -10.76 -35.61
CA ALA A 326 -2.30 -9.64 -36.47
C ALA A 326 -2.54 -9.94 -37.97
N GLN A 327 -2.26 -11.16 -38.41
CA GLN A 327 -2.57 -11.59 -39.78
C GLN A 327 -4.08 -11.60 -40.05
N ARG A 328 -4.85 -12.21 -39.14
CA ARG A 328 -6.32 -12.28 -39.26
C ARG A 328 -6.92 -10.87 -39.36
N ASP A 329 -6.52 -9.98 -38.47
CA ASP A 329 -7.09 -8.63 -38.41
C ASP A 329 -6.65 -7.79 -39.62
N ARG A 330 -5.44 -8.02 -40.17
CA ARG A 330 -4.99 -7.43 -41.45
C ARG A 330 -5.80 -7.95 -42.65
N GLU A 331 -6.09 -9.24 -42.70
CA GLU A 331 -6.91 -9.84 -43.77
C GLU A 331 -8.35 -9.34 -43.72
N GLU A 332 -8.92 -9.21 -42.52
CA GLU A 332 -10.24 -8.63 -42.28
C GLU A 332 -10.30 -7.16 -42.73
N GLN A 333 -9.31 -6.34 -42.35
CA GLN A 333 -9.20 -4.96 -42.83
C GLN A 333 -9.11 -4.90 -44.36
N LYS A 334 -8.27 -5.74 -44.99
CA LYS A 334 -8.18 -5.80 -46.46
C LYS A 334 -9.53 -6.17 -47.10
N ARG A 335 -10.28 -7.09 -46.52
CA ARG A 335 -11.60 -7.48 -47.01
C ARG A 335 -12.63 -6.35 -46.88
N LEU A 336 -12.64 -5.67 -45.74
CA LEU A 336 -13.58 -4.56 -45.47
C LEU A 336 -13.29 -3.35 -46.35
N TYR A 337 -12.02 -2.91 -46.42
CA TYR A 337 -11.64 -1.70 -47.13
C TYR A 337 -11.35 -1.93 -48.61
N GLY A 338 -10.95 -3.14 -49.02
CA GLY A 338 -10.72 -3.49 -50.43
C GLY A 338 -12.00 -3.49 -51.28
N GLY A 339 -13.15 -3.76 -50.66
CA GLY A 339 -14.46 -3.69 -51.32
C GLY A 339 -14.98 -2.26 -51.54
N ILE A 340 -14.54 -1.29 -50.71
CA ILE A 340 -14.99 0.10 -50.77
C ILE A 340 -14.42 0.83 -51.99
N PHE A 341 -13.23 0.46 -52.47
CA PHE A 341 -12.60 1.08 -53.65
C PHE A 341 -12.99 0.46 -54.99
N HIS A 342 -13.79 -0.62 -55.01
CA HIS A 342 -14.28 -1.26 -56.25
C HIS A 342 -15.73 -0.87 -56.61
N GLN A 343 -16.36 0.07 -55.86
CA GLN A 343 -17.74 0.52 -56.08
C GLN A 343 -17.86 2.02 -56.47
N GLN A 344 -16.81 2.62 -57.03
CA GLN A 344 -16.88 3.97 -57.61
C GLN A 344 -16.71 3.96 -59.12
#